data_AF-C1N1S3-F1
#
_entry.id   AF-C1N1S3-F1
#
_cell.length_a   1.000
_cell.length_b   1.000
_cell.length_c   1.000
_cell.angle_alpha   90.00
_cell.angle_beta   90.00
_cell.angle_gamma   90.00
#
_symmetry.space_group_name_H-M   'P 1'
#
loop_
_entity.id
_entity.type
_entity.pdbx_description
1 polymer ?
#
loop_
_entity_poly.entity_id
_entity_poly.type
_entity_poly.pdbx_seq_one_letter_code
_entity_poly.pdbx_strand_id
1 'polypeptide(L)'
;MTWATSHVVFALPWALASFVDDARDVPHDTPVFWLDACESFRRHWSVFHASLFQFFYASVFQPLGGGHLAVVAVVAFSTSFHGFQTHWLIWGLVNGLGLSAERVVDARGETRRRTPREGTFGFAREAVSKAARRTVAIYSAVLTTCGRGFDARAHASVFGAFFACSCAWEATRRGDAG
;
A
#
# COMPACT_ATOMS: atom_id res chain seq x y z
N MET A 1 15.37 -0.38 9.05
CA MET A 1 15.21 -0.92 7.69
C MET A 1 14.21 -0.04 6.98
N THR A 2 14.51 0.62 5.86
CA THR A 2 13.52 1.53 5.23
C THR A 2 12.57 0.75 4.32
N TRP A 3 11.44 1.34 3.97
CA TRP A 3 10.46 0.76 3.04
C TRP A 3 11.05 0.38 1.66
N ALA A 4 11.97 1.21 1.17
CA ALA A 4 12.74 0.94 -0.05
C ALA A 4 13.67 -0.26 0.14
N THR A 5 14.28 -0.41 1.32
CA THR A 5 15.07 -1.61 1.66
C THR A 5 14.22 -2.87 1.62
N SER A 6 12.99 -2.84 2.15
CA SER A 6 12.09 -4.00 2.09
C SER A 6 11.70 -4.36 0.66
N HIS A 7 11.44 -3.37 -0.21
CA HIS A 7 11.20 -3.63 -1.64
C HIS A 7 12.39 -4.34 -2.31
N VAL A 8 13.61 -3.88 -2.04
CA VAL A 8 14.82 -4.52 -2.58
C VAL A 8 14.96 -5.94 -2.04
N VAL A 9 14.78 -6.15 -0.73
CA VAL A 9 14.93 -7.47 -0.11
C VAL A 9 13.90 -8.47 -0.64
N PHE A 10 12.65 -8.05 -0.86
CA PHE A 10 11.61 -8.91 -1.41
C PHE A 10 11.72 -9.12 -2.93
N ALA A 11 12.31 -8.17 -3.67
CA ALA A 11 12.61 -8.34 -5.09
C ALA A 11 13.83 -9.25 -5.34
N LEU A 12 14.77 -9.30 -4.39
CA LEU A 12 16.09 -9.88 -4.59
C LEU A 12 16.05 -11.37 -4.99
N PRO A 13 15.23 -12.25 -4.38
CA PRO A 13 15.16 -13.65 -4.80
C PRO A 13 14.76 -13.82 -6.28
N TRP A 14 13.77 -13.06 -6.73
CA TRP A 14 13.32 -13.08 -8.13
C TRP A 14 14.38 -12.51 -9.08
N ALA A 15 15.02 -11.40 -8.69
CA ALA A 15 16.09 -10.80 -9.47
C ALA A 15 17.27 -11.77 -9.63
N LEU A 16 17.70 -12.43 -8.56
CA LEU A 16 18.75 -13.44 -8.60
C LEU A 16 18.36 -14.63 -9.49
N ALA A 17 17.13 -15.16 -9.33
CA ALA A 17 16.64 -16.28 -10.14
C ALA A 17 16.60 -15.97 -11.65
N SER A 18 16.44 -14.69 -12.01
CA SER A 18 16.47 -14.23 -13.41
C SER A 18 17.85 -14.35 -14.07
N PHE A 19 18.92 -14.53 -13.29
CA PHE A 19 20.29 -14.72 -13.78
C PHE A 19 20.79 -16.18 -13.72
N VAL A 20 20.01 -17.10 -13.15
CA VAL A 20 20.44 -18.49 -12.87
C VAL A 20 19.52 -19.52 -13.59
N ASP A 21 18.81 -19.10 -14.64
CA ASP A 21 17.99 -19.93 -15.54
C ASP A 21 16.74 -20.61 -14.95
N ASP A 22 16.05 -20.04 -13.95
CA ASP A 22 14.72 -20.56 -13.54
C ASP A 22 13.80 -19.57 -12.80
N ALA A 23 13.73 -18.32 -13.23
CA ALA A 23 12.84 -17.31 -12.62
C ALA A 23 11.33 -17.62 -12.71
N ARG A 24 10.92 -18.68 -13.45
CA ARG A 24 9.50 -19.03 -13.64
C ARG A 24 8.83 -19.43 -12.33
N ASP A 25 9.57 -20.07 -11.43
CA ASP A 25 9.01 -20.64 -10.20
C ASP A 25 9.27 -19.78 -8.96
N VAL A 26 10.02 -18.68 -9.09
CA VAL A 26 10.29 -17.75 -7.98
C VAL A 26 9.26 -16.63 -8.00
N PRO A 27 8.46 -16.44 -6.93
CA PRO A 27 7.49 -15.36 -6.88
C PRO A 27 8.16 -13.97 -6.97
N HIS A 28 7.68 -13.12 -7.88
CA HIS A 28 8.07 -11.72 -7.90
C HIS A 28 7.25 -10.95 -6.84
N ASP A 29 7.79 -10.85 -5.63
CA ASP A 29 7.06 -10.31 -4.48
C ASP A 29 6.80 -8.79 -4.54
N THR A 30 7.55 -8.04 -5.36
CA THR A 30 7.36 -6.60 -5.57
C THR A 30 7.44 -6.25 -7.06
N PRO A 31 6.44 -6.62 -7.86
CA PRO A 31 6.47 -6.54 -9.32
C PRO A 31 6.34 -5.12 -9.89
N VAL A 32 6.13 -4.13 -9.02
CA VAL A 32 5.97 -2.73 -9.42
C VAL A 32 6.87 -1.83 -8.58
N PHE A 33 7.18 -0.65 -9.11
CA PHE A 33 7.91 0.37 -8.37
C PHE A 33 7.14 0.77 -7.10
N TRP A 34 7.87 1.03 -6.01
CA TRP A 34 7.28 1.19 -4.67
C TRP A 34 6.28 2.35 -4.54
N LEU A 35 6.44 3.44 -5.31
CA LEU A 35 5.46 4.54 -5.36
C LEU A 35 4.16 4.10 -6.04
N ASP A 36 4.26 3.28 -7.10
CA ASP A 36 3.11 2.74 -7.81
C ASP A 36 2.42 1.65 -6.98
N ALA A 37 3.16 0.89 -6.17
CA ALA A 37 2.56 -0.03 -5.21
C ALA A 37 1.62 0.69 -4.23
N CYS A 38 1.97 1.91 -3.84
CA CYS A 38 1.30 2.63 -2.77
C CYS A 38 0.12 3.52 -3.23
N GLU A 39 -0.41 3.41 -4.46
CA GLU A 39 -1.54 4.27 -4.90
C GLU A 39 -2.82 4.12 -4.04
N SER A 40 -3.00 2.98 -3.40
CA SER A 40 -4.11 2.64 -2.51
C SER A 40 -3.68 1.54 -1.54
N PHE A 41 -4.38 1.38 -0.41
CA PHE A 41 -4.12 0.28 0.52
C PHE A 41 -4.33 -1.07 -0.16
N ARG A 42 -5.39 -1.22 -0.95
CA ARG A 42 -5.67 -2.46 -1.68
C ARG A 42 -4.57 -2.78 -2.66
N ARG A 43 -4.14 -1.81 -3.48
CA ARG A 43 -3.07 -2.02 -4.45
C ARG A 43 -1.79 -2.42 -3.73
N HIS A 44 -1.44 -1.68 -2.68
CA HIS A 44 -0.27 -1.95 -1.86
C HIS A 44 -0.27 -3.38 -1.35
N TRP A 45 -1.34 -3.82 -0.69
CA TRP A 45 -1.44 -5.19 -0.19
C TRP A 45 -1.40 -6.24 -1.32
N SER A 46 -1.89 -5.95 -2.52
CA SER A 46 -1.89 -6.91 -3.62
C SER A 46 -0.55 -7.05 -4.38
N VAL A 47 0.33 -6.05 -4.28
CA VAL A 47 1.59 -5.99 -5.06
C VAL A 47 2.83 -5.81 -4.20
N PHE A 48 2.71 -5.48 -2.92
CA PHE A 48 3.81 -5.49 -1.97
C PHE A 48 3.77 -6.80 -1.19
N HIS A 49 4.78 -7.63 -1.40
CA HIS A 49 4.83 -9.01 -0.91
C HIS A 49 3.71 -9.88 -1.51
N ALA A 50 3.65 -9.91 -2.85
CA ALA A 50 2.58 -10.55 -3.62
C ALA A 50 2.34 -12.04 -3.28
N SER A 51 3.37 -12.81 -2.95
CA SER A 51 3.24 -14.21 -2.52
C SER A 51 2.51 -14.32 -1.18
N LEU A 52 2.82 -13.41 -0.25
CA LEU A 52 2.18 -13.36 1.07
C LEU A 52 0.73 -12.89 0.95
N PHE A 53 0.44 -11.98 0.02
CA PHE A 53 -0.93 -11.64 -0.35
C PHE A 53 -1.72 -12.86 -0.83
N GLN A 54 -1.15 -13.65 -1.75
CA GLN A 54 -1.80 -14.87 -2.24
C GLN A 54 -2.09 -15.85 -1.10
N PHE A 55 -1.13 -16.03 -0.19
CA PHE A 55 -1.30 -16.85 1.00
C PHE A 55 -2.46 -16.36 1.88
N PHE A 56 -2.47 -15.08 2.27
CA PHE A 56 -3.55 -14.53 3.12
C PHE A 56 -4.90 -14.53 2.41
N TYR A 57 -4.92 -14.28 1.11
CA TYR A 57 -6.14 -14.30 0.32
C TYR A 57 -6.75 -15.70 0.30
N ALA A 58 -5.97 -16.71 -0.06
CA ALA A 58 -6.44 -18.09 -0.18
C ALA A 58 -6.73 -18.74 1.18
N SER A 59 -5.92 -18.45 2.20
CA SER A 59 -5.96 -19.17 3.48
C SER A 59 -6.84 -18.49 4.54
N VAL A 60 -7.13 -17.19 4.40
CA VAL A 60 -7.86 -16.42 5.40
C VAL A 60 -9.03 -15.66 4.78
N PHE A 61 -8.76 -14.86 3.75
CA PHE A 61 -9.79 -13.96 3.21
C PHE A 61 -10.96 -14.72 2.56
N GLN A 62 -10.64 -15.64 1.65
CA GLN A 62 -11.63 -16.45 0.91
C GLN A 62 -12.45 -17.37 1.84
N PRO A 63 -11.84 -18.14 2.76
CA PRO A 63 -12.59 -18.99 3.69
C PRO A 63 -13.59 -18.24 4.59
N LEU A 64 -13.34 -16.96 4.88
CA LEU A 64 -14.24 -16.11 5.67
C LEU A 64 -15.35 -15.46 4.82
N GLY A 65 -15.45 -15.77 3.53
CA GLY A 65 -16.44 -15.20 2.60
C GLY A 65 -16.15 -13.76 2.19
N GLY A 66 -14.93 -13.26 2.46
CA GLY A 66 -14.54 -11.88 2.21
C GLY A 66 -15.22 -10.86 3.15
N GLY A 67 -15.38 -9.62 2.66
CA GLY A 67 -15.99 -8.54 3.47
C GLY A 67 -15.06 -7.94 4.53
N HIS A 68 -15.62 -7.11 5.41
CA HIS A 68 -14.85 -6.40 6.43
C HIS A 68 -14.24 -7.33 7.49
N LEU A 69 -14.97 -8.37 7.88
CA LEU A 69 -14.48 -9.36 8.84
C LEU A 69 -13.23 -10.07 8.31
N ALA A 70 -13.24 -10.48 7.04
CA ALA A 70 -12.08 -11.08 6.40
C ALA A 70 -10.89 -10.12 6.29
N VAL A 71 -11.12 -8.83 5.99
CA VAL A 71 -10.06 -7.80 6.01
C VAL A 71 -9.42 -7.71 7.40
N VAL A 72 -10.23 -7.59 8.44
CA VAL A 72 -9.73 -7.48 9.82
C VAL A 72 -8.95 -8.74 10.21
N ALA A 73 -9.45 -9.93 9.87
CA ALA A 73 -8.76 -11.19 10.14
C ALA A 73 -7.40 -11.28 9.43
N VAL A 74 -7.34 -10.94 8.14
CA VAL A 74 -6.07 -10.91 7.38
C VAL A 74 -5.07 -9.94 8.01
N VAL A 75 -5.50 -8.72 8.33
CA VAL A 75 -4.61 -7.70 8.89
C VAL A 75 -4.16 -8.06 10.30
N ALA A 76 -5.06 -8.59 11.13
CA ALA A 76 -4.71 -9.06 12.47
C ALA A 76 -3.70 -10.22 12.41
N PHE A 77 -3.92 -11.18 11.51
CA PHE A 77 -2.99 -12.29 11.32
C PHE A 77 -1.65 -11.83 10.76
N SER A 78 -1.63 -10.96 9.76
CA SER A 78 -0.38 -10.35 9.26
C SER A 78 0.35 -9.58 10.35
N THR A 79 -0.36 -8.84 11.21
CA THR A 79 0.25 -8.08 12.31
C THR A 79 0.94 -9.02 13.31
N SER A 80 0.37 -10.20 13.58
CA SER A 80 0.97 -11.14 14.53
C SER A 80 2.29 -11.73 14.02
N PHE A 81 2.50 -11.87 12.70
CA PHE A 81 3.81 -12.25 12.13
C PHE A 81 4.91 -11.21 12.42
N HIS A 82 4.55 -9.95 12.63
CA HIS A 82 5.49 -8.89 12.97
C HIS A 82 5.74 -8.76 14.49
N GLY A 83 4.81 -9.25 15.32
CA GLY A 83 4.84 -9.19 16.77
C GLY A 83 3.89 -8.14 17.38
N PHE A 84 3.80 -8.11 18.71
CA PHE A 84 2.82 -7.30 19.45
C PHE A 84 3.33 -5.97 19.98
N GLN A 85 4.48 -5.50 19.50
CA GLN A 85 5.00 -4.20 19.89
C GLN A 85 4.12 -3.08 19.31
N THR A 86 3.94 -1.98 20.04
CA THR A 86 3.01 -0.88 19.72
C THR A 86 3.03 -0.41 18.27
N HIS A 87 4.21 -0.24 17.68
CA HIS A 87 4.33 0.19 16.28
C HIS A 87 3.69 -0.76 15.27
N TRP A 88 3.77 -2.08 15.46
CA TRP A 88 3.11 -3.06 14.58
C TRP A 88 1.61 -3.06 14.78
N LEU A 89 1.15 -2.88 16.02
CA LEU A 89 -0.28 -2.72 16.31
C LEU A 89 -0.86 -1.47 15.63
N ILE A 90 -0.13 -0.35 15.66
CA ILE A 90 -0.51 0.89 14.95
C ILE A 90 -0.54 0.65 13.44
N TRP A 91 0.48 -0.01 12.89
CA TRP A 91 0.51 -0.36 11.46
C TRP A 91 -0.68 -1.23 11.07
N GLY A 92 -0.99 -2.27 11.84
CA GLY A 92 -2.15 -3.12 11.63
C GLY A 92 -3.46 -2.32 11.67
N LEU A 93 -3.62 -1.45 12.68
CA LEU A 93 -4.80 -0.59 12.78
C LEU A 93 -4.98 0.32 11.57
N VAL A 94 -3.93 1.00 11.13
CA VAL A 94 -3.98 1.91 9.97
C VAL A 94 -4.31 1.14 8.70
N ASN A 95 -3.71 -0.02 8.48
CA ASN A 95 -3.97 -0.85 7.29
C ASN A 95 -5.40 -1.43 7.30
N GLY A 96 -5.88 -1.90 8.46
CA GLY A 96 -7.24 -2.43 8.59
C GLY A 96 -8.31 -1.36 8.33
N LEU A 97 -8.10 -0.16 8.86
CA LEU A 97 -8.99 0.98 8.60
C LEU A 97 -8.92 1.43 7.13
N GLY A 98 -7.71 1.54 6.56
CA GLY A 98 -7.50 1.93 5.17
C GLY A 98 -8.17 0.97 4.18
N LEU A 99 -7.94 -0.32 4.31
CA LEU A 99 -8.55 -1.37 3.48
C LEU A 99 -10.07 -1.40 3.64
N SER A 100 -10.58 -1.24 4.86
CA SER A 100 -12.03 -1.20 5.12
C SER A 100 -12.66 0.05 4.50
N ALA A 101 -12.02 1.21 4.63
CA ALA A 101 -12.51 2.45 4.05
C ALA A 101 -12.54 2.39 2.52
N GLU A 102 -11.49 1.87 1.88
CA GLU A 102 -11.47 1.68 0.43
C GLU A 102 -12.61 0.77 -0.04
N ARG A 103 -12.88 -0.32 0.70
CA ARG A 103 -14.00 -1.21 0.38
C ARG A 103 -15.37 -0.52 0.48
N VAL A 104 -15.58 0.35 1.46
CA VAL A 104 -16.81 1.16 1.57
C VAL A 104 -16.92 2.15 0.42
N VAL A 105 -15.81 2.79 0.05
CA VAL A 105 -15.78 3.76 -1.07
C VAL A 105 -16.06 3.07 -2.39
N ASP A 106 -15.47 1.91 -2.65
CA ASP A 106 -15.72 1.12 -3.87
C ASP A 106 -17.17 0.66 -3.95
N ALA A 107 -17.74 0.13 -2.86
CA ALA A 107 -19.15 -0.25 -2.80
C ALA A 107 -20.11 0.93 -3.08
N ARG A 108 -19.75 2.14 -2.63
CA ARG A 108 -20.51 3.37 -2.93
C ARG A 108 -20.23 3.92 -4.33
N GLY A 109 -19.04 3.69 -4.85
CA GLY A 109 -18.57 4.11 -6.18
C GLY A 109 -19.21 3.29 -7.30
N GLU A 110 -19.45 1.99 -7.07
CA GLU A 110 -20.26 1.14 -7.94
C GLU A 110 -21.70 1.67 -8.02
N THR A 111 -22.27 2.15 -6.93
CA THR A 111 -23.57 2.83 -6.92
C THR A 111 -23.55 4.19 -7.65
N ARG A 112 -22.40 4.87 -7.68
CA ARG A 112 -22.24 6.24 -8.22
C ARG A 112 -21.74 6.31 -9.67
N ARG A 113 -21.23 5.20 -10.23
CA ARG A 113 -20.70 5.08 -11.61
C ARG A 113 -21.73 5.33 -12.74
N ARG A 114 -22.92 5.85 -12.42
CA ARG A 114 -23.94 6.28 -13.39
C ARG A 114 -23.81 7.72 -13.90
N THR A 115 -22.83 8.51 -13.46
CA THR A 115 -22.62 9.86 -14.02
C THR A 115 -21.13 10.18 -14.24
N PRO A 116 -20.68 10.39 -15.49
CA PRO A 116 -19.35 10.92 -15.75
C PRO A 116 -19.34 12.39 -15.37
N ARG A 117 -18.36 12.83 -14.56
CA ARG A 117 -18.11 14.24 -14.31
C ARG A 117 -16.65 14.54 -14.63
N GLU A 118 -16.38 14.67 -15.92
CA GLU A 118 -15.10 15.15 -16.45
C GLU A 118 -14.99 16.65 -16.20
N GLY A 119 -13.98 17.04 -15.44
CA GLY A 119 -13.61 18.42 -15.19
C GLY A 119 -12.27 18.47 -14.49
N THR A 120 -11.45 19.48 -14.80
CA THR A 120 -10.08 19.66 -14.27
C THR A 120 -10.01 19.65 -12.74
N PHE A 121 -11.09 20.11 -12.08
CA PHE A 121 -11.24 20.10 -10.63
C PHE A 121 -11.47 18.69 -10.04
N GLY A 122 -12.13 17.80 -10.79
CA GLY A 122 -12.31 16.40 -10.41
C GLY A 122 -10.99 15.62 -10.46
N PHE A 123 -10.14 15.92 -11.44
CA PHE A 123 -8.82 15.33 -11.58
C PHE A 123 -7.85 15.75 -10.46
N ALA A 124 -7.76 17.05 -10.16
CA ALA A 124 -6.89 17.55 -9.08
C ALA A 124 -7.25 16.92 -7.72
N ARG A 125 -8.56 16.78 -7.46
CA ARG A 125 -9.07 16.11 -6.26
C ARG A 125 -8.70 14.62 -6.23
N GLU A 126 -8.76 13.93 -7.36
CA GLU A 126 -8.37 12.52 -7.45
C GLU A 126 -6.86 12.33 -7.23
N ALA A 127 -6.03 13.17 -7.86
CA ALA A 127 -4.57 13.15 -7.69
C ALA A 127 -4.16 13.42 -6.23
N VAL A 128 -4.77 14.43 -5.58
CA VAL A 128 -4.56 14.71 -4.15
C VAL A 128 -5.02 13.54 -3.27
N SER A 129 -6.14 12.91 -3.60
CA SER A 129 -6.63 11.74 -2.86
C SER A 129 -5.69 10.53 -2.99
N LYS A 130 -5.16 10.27 -4.18
CA LYS A 130 -4.15 9.25 -4.42
C LYS A 130 -2.85 9.56 -3.68
N ALA A 131 -2.38 10.81 -3.74
CA ALA A 131 -1.19 11.25 -3.03
C ALA A 131 -1.35 11.11 -1.51
N ALA A 132 -2.53 11.45 -0.96
CA ALA A 132 -2.83 11.26 0.46
C ALA A 132 -2.84 9.78 0.85
N ARG A 133 -3.53 8.92 0.09
CA ARG A 133 -3.55 7.47 0.33
C ARG A 133 -2.14 6.87 0.26
N ARG A 134 -1.35 7.26 -0.75
CA ARG A 134 0.05 6.88 -0.91
C ARG A 134 0.91 7.30 0.25
N THR A 135 0.75 8.54 0.69
CA THR A 135 1.48 9.09 1.83
C THR A 135 1.14 8.34 3.10
N VAL A 136 -0.14 8.08 3.38
CA VAL A 136 -0.55 7.32 4.57
C VAL A 136 -0.01 5.90 4.51
N ALA A 137 -0.08 5.21 3.36
CA ALA A 137 0.46 3.87 3.20
C ALA A 137 1.98 3.84 3.46
N ILE A 138 2.75 4.70 2.79
CA ILE A 138 4.21 4.80 2.99
C ILE A 138 4.54 5.18 4.42
N TYR A 139 3.88 6.20 4.96
CA TYR A 139 4.15 6.72 6.29
C TYR A 139 3.83 5.70 7.38
N SER A 140 2.72 4.95 7.25
CA SER A 140 2.36 3.89 8.20
C SER A 140 3.46 2.84 8.33
N ALA A 141 4.20 2.58 7.25
CA ALA A 141 5.27 1.60 7.21
C ALA A 141 6.67 2.17 7.46
N VAL A 142 6.86 3.50 7.37
CA VAL A 142 8.10 4.17 7.82
C VAL A 142 8.07 4.43 9.33
N LEU A 143 6.87 4.70 9.88
CA LEU A 143 6.67 4.87 11.33
C LEU A 143 7.12 3.63 12.10
N THR A 144 6.88 2.44 11.54
CA THR A 144 7.27 1.16 12.15
C THR A 144 8.78 0.97 12.21
N THR A 145 9.52 1.39 11.19
CA THR A 145 10.94 1.04 11.08
C THR A 145 11.89 2.11 11.58
N CYS A 146 11.49 3.39 11.54
CA CYS A 146 12.38 4.52 11.77
C CYS A 146 11.76 5.63 12.64
N GLY A 147 10.45 5.60 12.90
CA GLY A 147 9.73 6.70 13.55
C GLY A 147 9.83 6.75 15.07
N ARG A 148 10.43 5.75 15.74
CA ARG A 148 10.45 5.63 17.22
C ARG A 148 11.17 6.76 17.97
N GLY A 149 12.01 7.54 17.28
CA GLY A 149 12.75 8.66 17.86
C GLY A 149 12.33 10.03 17.31
N PHE A 150 11.26 10.11 16.53
CA PHE A 150 10.83 11.37 15.93
C PHE A 150 9.95 12.14 16.90
N ASP A 151 10.21 13.45 17.02
CA ASP A 151 9.26 14.36 17.63
C ASP A 151 8.09 14.66 16.67
N ALA A 152 7.06 15.33 17.16
CA ALA A 152 5.88 15.66 16.36
C ALA A 152 6.22 16.47 15.09
N ARG A 153 7.29 17.28 15.14
CA ARG A 153 7.72 18.12 14.02
C ARG A 153 8.44 17.29 12.96
N ALA A 154 9.27 16.35 13.36
CA ALA A 154 9.93 15.38 12.48
C ALA A 154 8.88 14.49 11.80
N HIS A 155 7.88 14.03 12.55
CA HIS A 155 6.73 13.30 12.01
C HIS A 155 5.97 14.11 10.94
N ALA A 156 5.62 15.37 11.23
CA ALA A 156 4.95 16.25 10.27
C ALA A 156 5.80 16.53 9.03
N SER A 157 7.11 16.74 9.21
CA SER A 157 8.05 17.02 8.11
C SER A 157 8.20 15.82 7.18
N VAL A 158 8.33 14.62 7.74
CA VAL A 158 8.46 13.37 6.97
C VAL A 158 7.16 13.03 6.24
N PHE A 159 6.01 13.19 6.90
CA PHE A 159 4.71 13.05 6.25
C PHE A 159 4.55 14.06 5.09
N GLY A 160 4.86 15.33 5.34
CA GLY A 160 4.80 16.39 4.33
C GLY A 160 5.73 16.12 3.14
N ALA A 161 6.93 15.62 3.38
CA ALA A 161 7.87 15.23 2.33
C ALA A 161 7.31 14.08 1.47
N PHE A 162 6.77 13.03 2.09
CA PHE A 162 6.14 11.93 1.33
C PHE A 162 4.92 12.40 0.55
N PHE A 163 4.14 13.32 1.09
CA PHE A 163 3.02 13.94 0.38
C PHE A 163 3.49 14.76 -0.82
N ALA A 164 4.50 15.60 -0.65
CA ALA A 164 5.07 16.38 -1.74
C ALA A 164 5.66 15.48 -2.85
N CYS A 165 6.42 14.45 -2.49
CA CYS A 165 6.94 13.46 -3.44
C CYS A 165 5.80 12.71 -4.16
N SER A 166 4.73 12.36 -3.45
CA SER A 166 3.57 11.70 -4.03
C SER A 166 2.85 12.59 -5.03
N CYS A 167 2.69 13.89 -4.72
CA CYS A 167 2.13 14.88 -5.63
C CYS A 167 3.02 15.11 -6.85
N ALA A 168 4.34 15.20 -6.66
CA ALA A 168 5.30 15.35 -7.75
C ALA A 168 5.27 14.14 -8.71
N TRP A 169 5.16 12.92 -8.17
CA TRP A 169 5.02 11.70 -8.97
C TRP A 169 3.75 11.68 -9.83
N GLU A 170 2.61 12.12 -9.28
CA GLU A 170 1.38 12.26 -10.09
C GLU A 170 1.54 13.32 -11.19
N ALA A 171 2.27 14.41 -10.90
CA ALA A 171 2.51 15.47 -11.86
C ALA A 171 3.43 15.01 -13.02
N THR A 172 4.46 14.21 -12.75
CA THR A 172 5.35 13.68 -13.80
C THR A 172 4.61 12.71 -14.72
N ARG A 173 3.77 11.81 -14.19
CA ARG A 173 2.97 10.89 -15.02
C ARG A 173 1.95 11.61 -15.93
N ARG A 174 1.59 12.84 -15.60
CA ARG A 174 0.76 13.69 -16.48
C ARG A 174 1.52 14.20 -17.70
N GLY A 175 2.84 14.44 -17.56
CA GLY A 175 3.70 14.88 -18.66
C GLY A 175 3.92 13.80 -19.72
N ASP A 176 3.96 12.53 -19.30
CA ASP A 176 4.21 11.39 -20.19
C ASP A 176 2.97 10.90 -20.96
N ALA A 177 1.78 11.41 -20.64
CA ALA A 177 0.51 11.03 -21.27
C ALA A 177 0.02 12.06 -22.33
N GLY A 178 0.84 13.04 -22.67
CA GLY A 178 0.57 14.12 -23.63
C GLY A 178 1.36 13.99 -24.92
#